data_AF-A0A9E0HCA3-F1
#
_entry.id   AF-A0A9E0HCA3-F1
#
_cell.length_a   1.000
_cell.length_b   1.000
_cell.length_c   1.000
_cell.angle_alpha   90.00
_cell.angle_beta   90.00
_cell.angle_gamma   90.00
#
_symmetry.space_group_name_H-M   'P 1'
#
loop_
_entity.id
_entity.type
_entity.pdbx_description
1 polymer ?
#
loop_
_entity_poly.entity_id
_entity_poly.type
_entity_poly.pdbx_seq_one_letter_code
_entity_poly.pdbx_strand_id
1 'polypeptide(L)'
;MIASRSRPSPALRDISRDIYEDFEEGHEATLEACQYLAKTTDHPKVRSAVDRLKASSGSAIDVLTRDVNEWVALARATYRLDCEAMTKMWEAYCELDWEPEEDTDVSRADSTAASLQSSMRSAMGPLLERLPQLEDRAKALTRRRETKDKASSLLADLAKERERLDRLFPSRTWHGVNNPLRFYAAEWGKQQHRRMAASYSCDVSDQPFGSAGRPDCIKADACMVLEFKSKNDRAVNAGKNKLPDYVAAVTAYYEEHAAKGTDPDSDRGGKAIMRAFGERGCLKDKRLRPRQGRQDLRYV
;
A
#
# COMPACT_ATOMS: atom_id res chain seq x y z
N MET A 1 72.22 -2.38 -27.61
CA MET A 1 71.97 -3.66 -26.90
C MET A 1 70.47 -3.93 -26.96
N ILE A 2 70.03 -4.90 -27.76
CA ILE A 2 68.63 -5.33 -27.85
C ILE A 2 68.56 -6.69 -27.15
N ALA A 3 67.83 -6.74 -26.04
CA ALA A 3 67.65 -7.98 -25.28
C ALA A 3 66.84 -8.99 -26.12
N SER A 4 67.46 -10.13 -26.41
CA SER A 4 66.83 -11.27 -27.07
C SER A 4 65.72 -11.82 -26.17
N ARG A 5 64.46 -11.67 -26.61
CA ARG A 5 63.31 -12.30 -25.94
C ARG A 5 63.28 -13.78 -26.32
N SER A 6 63.60 -14.63 -25.37
CA SER A 6 63.46 -16.09 -25.46
C SER A 6 62.01 -16.46 -25.80
N ARG A 7 61.81 -17.22 -26.88
CA ARG A 7 60.49 -17.75 -27.23
C ARG A 7 60.06 -18.76 -26.16
N PRO A 8 58.80 -18.72 -25.70
CA PRO A 8 58.28 -19.72 -24.76
C PRO A 8 58.36 -21.12 -25.38
N SER A 9 58.66 -22.12 -24.55
CA SER A 9 58.80 -23.51 -25.00
C SER A 9 57.48 -24.01 -25.60
N PRO A 10 57.51 -24.96 -26.57
CA PRO A 10 56.32 -25.51 -27.20
C PRO A 10 55.30 -26.03 -26.17
N ALA A 11 55.75 -26.70 -25.12
CA ALA A 11 54.90 -27.20 -24.04
C ALA A 11 54.14 -26.09 -23.29
N LEU A 12 54.75 -24.91 -23.10
CA LEU A 12 54.06 -23.76 -22.49
C LEU A 12 53.03 -23.13 -23.44
N ARG A 13 53.22 -23.23 -24.76
CA ARG A 13 52.24 -22.78 -25.74
C ARG A 13 51.02 -23.70 -25.79
N ASP A 14 51.23 -25.00 -25.76
CA ASP A 14 50.14 -25.97 -25.80
C ASP A 14 49.28 -25.89 -24.54
N ILE A 15 49.88 -25.81 -23.34
CA ILE A 15 49.13 -25.59 -22.09
C ILE A 15 48.37 -24.24 -22.10
N SER A 16 48.97 -23.18 -22.64
CA SER A 16 48.28 -21.88 -22.72
C SER A 16 47.12 -21.88 -23.70
N ARG A 17 47.20 -22.67 -24.77
CA ARG A 17 46.12 -22.83 -25.75
C ARG A 17 44.99 -23.64 -25.15
N ASP A 18 45.28 -24.76 -24.51
CA ASP A 18 44.26 -25.61 -23.89
C ASP A 18 43.51 -24.86 -22.78
N ILE A 19 44.22 -24.06 -21.95
CA ILE A 19 43.59 -23.19 -20.93
C ILE A 19 42.74 -22.10 -21.59
N TYR A 20 43.19 -21.53 -22.71
CA TYR A 20 42.45 -20.49 -23.43
C TYR A 20 41.20 -21.05 -24.10
N GLU A 21 41.28 -22.24 -24.70
CA GLU A 21 40.16 -22.95 -25.33
C GLU A 21 39.13 -23.39 -24.27
N ASP A 22 39.54 -23.94 -23.12
CA ASP A 22 38.65 -24.24 -21.99
C ASP A 22 37.97 -22.96 -21.45
N PHE A 23 38.69 -21.83 -21.43
CA PHE A 23 38.14 -20.56 -20.99
C PHE A 23 37.20 -19.94 -22.02
N GLU A 24 37.48 -20.08 -23.32
CA GLU A 24 36.58 -19.64 -24.40
C GLU A 24 35.30 -20.49 -24.43
N GLU A 25 35.40 -21.82 -24.36
CA GLU A 25 34.23 -22.70 -24.29
C GLU A 25 33.40 -22.44 -23.01
N GLY A 26 34.07 -22.27 -21.87
CA GLY A 26 33.42 -21.89 -20.61
C GLY A 26 32.78 -20.50 -20.67
N HIS A 27 33.41 -19.55 -21.34
CA HIS A 27 32.91 -18.18 -21.52
C HIS A 27 31.72 -18.15 -22.49
N GLU A 28 31.75 -18.88 -23.61
CA GLU A 28 30.63 -18.98 -24.56
C GLU A 28 29.42 -19.68 -23.93
N ALA A 29 29.64 -20.79 -23.21
CA ALA A 29 28.57 -21.48 -22.47
C ALA A 29 27.95 -20.57 -21.39
N THR A 30 28.77 -19.76 -20.72
CA THR A 30 28.32 -18.77 -19.73
C THR A 30 27.58 -17.62 -20.42
N LEU A 31 28.06 -17.13 -21.55
CA LEU A 31 27.41 -16.07 -22.35
C LEU A 31 26.06 -16.54 -22.89
N GLU A 32 25.95 -17.77 -23.38
CA GLU A 32 24.68 -18.35 -23.82
C GLU A 32 23.71 -18.46 -22.65
N ALA A 33 24.15 -18.97 -21.50
CA ALA A 33 23.33 -19.06 -20.29
C ALA A 33 22.89 -17.67 -19.78
N CYS A 34 23.79 -16.68 -19.81
CA CYS A 34 23.52 -15.31 -19.38
C CYS A 34 22.68 -14.52 -20.38
N GLN A 35 22.78 -14.77 -21.68
CA GLN A 35 21.95 -14.14 -22.71
C GLN A 35 20.47 -14.47 -22.54
N TYR A 36 20.13 -15.59 -21.90
CA TYR A 36 18.74 -15.91 -21.54
C TYR A 36 18.30 -15.31 -20.20
N LEU A 37 19.22 -15.15 -19.24
CA LEU A 37 18.96 -14.46 -17.96
C LEU A 37 18.77 -12.94 -18.14
N ALA A 38 19.38 -12.35 -19.17
CA ALA A 38 19.19 -10.94 -19.54
C ALA A 38 17.84 -10.67 -20.21
N LYS A 39 17.09 -11.71 -20.60
CA LYS A 39 15.72 -11.53 -21.10
C LYS A 39 14.78 -11.49 -19.91
N THR A 40 13.94 -10.46 -19.87
CA THR A 40 12.97 -10.21 -18.80
C THR A 40 12.10 -11.44 -18.49
N THR A 41 11.39 -11.40 -17.37
CA THR A 41 10.46 -12.46 -16.93
C THR A 41 9.44 -12.91 -17.98
N ASP A 42 9.25 -12.14 -19.04
CA ASP A 42 8.30 -12.40 -20.12
C ASP A 42 8.83 -13.29 -21.26
N HIS A 43 10.13 -13.59 -21.30
CA HIS A 43 10.68 -14.44 -22.38
C HIS A 43 10.19 -15.89 -22.28
N PRO A 44 9.70 -16.52 -23.37
CA PRO A 44 9.04 -17.83 -23.33
C PRO A 44 9.85 -18.95 -22.66
N LYS A 45 11.19 -18.98 -22.87
CA LYS A 45 12.07 -19.98 -22.22
C LYS A 45 12.28 -19.72 -20.72
N VAL A 46 12.36 -18.45 -20.29
CA VAL A 46 12.48 -18.07 -18.88
C VAL A 46 11.18 -18.41 -18.16
N ARG A 47 10.04 -18.05 -18.77
CA ARG A 47 8.71 -18.40 -18.28
C ARG A 47 8.53 -19.91 -18.16
N SER A 48 8.92 -20.70 -19.17
CA SER A 48 8.89 -22.16 -19.12
C SER A 48 9.80 -22.76 -18.05
N ALA A 49 11.02 -22.23 -17.87
CA ALA A 49 11.94 -22.70 -16.83
C ALA A 49 11.44 -22.36 -15.42
N VAL A 50 10.91 -21.16 -15.23
CA VAL A 50 10.24 -20.73 -14.00
C VAL A 50 9.03 -21.62 -13.74
N ASP A 51 8.18 -21.88 -14.73
CA ASP A 51 7.01 -22.77 -14.61
C ASP A 51 7.41 -24.21 -14.26
N ARG A 52 8.52 -24.73 -14.82
CA ARG A 52 9.07 -26.06 -14.46
C ARG A 52 9.59 -26.09 -13.03
N LEU A 53 10.37 -25.10 -12.61
CA LEU A 53 10.84 -24.99 -11.21
C LEU A 53 9.66 -24.84 -10.24
N LYS A 54 8.68 -24.03 -10.63
CA LYS A 54 7.41 -23.81 -9.93
C LYS A 54 6.55 -25.07 -9.84
N ALA A 55 6.65 -25.99 -10.80
CA ALA A 55 5.94 -27.26 -10.83
C ALA A 55 6.70 -28.41 -10.14
N SER A 56 8.03 -28.35 -10.08
CA SER A 56 8.87 -29.37 -9.45
C SER A 56 9.06 -29.18 -7.94
N SER A 57 8.69 -28.03 -7.38
CA SER A 57 9.06 -27.66 -6.00
C SER A 57 7.92 -27.68 -4.96
N GLY A 58 6.75 -28.26 -5.23
CA GLY A 58 5.66 -28.28 -4.25
C GLY A 58 4.50 -29.21 -4.58
N SER A 59 3.68 -29.54 -3.57
CA SER A 59 2.45 -30.30 -3.80
C SER A 59 1.48 -29.51 -4.70
N ALA A 60 0.53 -30.16 -5.35
CA ALA A 60 -0.43 -29.48 -6.24
C ALA A 60 -1.17 -28.31 -5.56
N ILE A 61 -1.40 -28.42 -4.23
CA ILE A 61 -2.00 -27.35 -3.45
C ILE A 61 -1.06 -26.16 -3.22
N ASP A 62 0.26 -26.37 -3.14
CA ASP A 62 1.24 -25.29 -2.97
C ASP A 62 1.42 -24.48 -4.25
N VAL A 63 1.47 -25.18 -5.40
CA VAL A 63 1.45 -24.55 -6.72
C VAL A 63 0.20 -23.69 -6.89
N LEU A 64 -0.99 -24.23 -6.58
CA LEU A 64 -2.23 -23.48 -6.63
C LEU A 64 -2.23 -22.28 -5.66
N THR A 65 -1.72 -22.47 -4.43
CA THR A 65 -1.65 -21.40 -3.43
C THR A 65 -0.84 -20.22 -3.95
N ARG A 66 0.33 -20.48 -4.52
CA ARG A 66 1.16 -19.44 -5.12
C ARG A 66 0.43 -18.75 -6.28
N ASP A 67 -0.17 -19.52 -7.18
CA ASP A 67 -0.84 -18.96 -8.37
C ASP A 67 -2.06 -18.11 -7.97
N VAL A 68 -2.83 -18.54 -6.97
CA VAL A 68 -3.96 -17.76 -6.41
C VAL A 68 -3.46 -16.51 -5.71
N ASN A 69 -2.41 -16.60 -4.90
CA ASN A 69 -1.83 -15.43 -4.22
C ASN A 69 -1.31 -14.40 -5.23
N GLU A 70 -0.63 -14.84 -6.29
CA GLU A 70 -0.18 -14.00 -7.40
C GLU A 70 -1.37 -13.32 -8.09
N TRP A 71 -2.42 -14.08 -8.44
CA TRP A 71 -3.61 -13.54 -9.06
C TRP A 71 -4.34 -12.54 -8.16
N VAL A 72 -4.52 -12.84 -6.87
CA VAL A 72 -5.16 -11.94 -5.89
C VAL A 72 -4.35 -10.65 -5.73
N ALA A 73 -3.02 -10.74 -5.69
CA ALA A 73 -2.16 -9.56 -5.62
C ALA A 73 -2.31 -8.67 -6.86
N LEU A 74 -2.30 -9.27 -8.06
CA LEU A 74 -2.52 -8.55 -9.32
C LEU A 74 -3.93 -7.92 -9.36
N ALA A 75 -4.97 -8.68 -9.01
CA ALA A 75 -6.34 -8.17 -8.96
C ALA A 75 -6.44 -6.94 -8.06
N ARG A 76 -5.87 -6.98 -6.85
CA ARG A 76 -5.84 -5.84 -5.93
C ARG A 76 -5.07 -4.64 -6.47
N ALA A 77 -3.99 -4.88 -7.20
CA ALA A 77 -3.20 -3.82 -7.81
C ALA A 77 -3.97 -3.11 -8.93
N THR A 78 -4.81 -3.81 -9.70
CA THR A 78 -5.50 -3.20 -10.86
C THR A 78 -6.45 -2.05 -10.51
N TYR A 79 -6.98 -1.98 -9.28
CA TYR A 79 -7.92 -0.93 -8.87
C TYR A 79 -7.37 -0.02 -7.77
N ARG A 80 -6.04 0.04 -7.61
CA ARG A 80 -5.33 0.94 -6.70
C ARG A 80 -4.31 1.75 -7.47
N LEU A 81 -4.08 3.00 -7.05
CA LEU A 81 -2.98 3.78 -7.62
C LEU A 81 -1.65 3.31 -7.04
N ASP A 82 -0.73 2.96 -7.92
CA ASP A 82 0.68 2.81 -7.57
C ASP A 82 1.37 4.17 -7.50
N CYS A 83 2.68 4.17 -7.21
CA CYS A 83 3.45 5.41 -7.05
C CYS A 83 3.48 6.25 -8.33
N GLU A 84 3.53 5.61 -9.50
CA GLU A 84 3.55 6.30 -10.79
C GLU A 84 2.20 6.97 -11.06
N ALA A 85 1.09 6.24 -10.86
CA ALA A 85 -0.25 6.77 -11.01
C ALA A 85 -0.56 7.87 -10.00
N MET A 86 -0.06 7.75 -8.75
CA MET A 86 -0.15 8.82 -7.75
C MET A 86 0.62 10.08 -8.19
N THR A 87 1.80 9.92 -8.80
CA THR A 87 2.61 11.04 -9.32
C THR A 87 1.91 11.72 -10.48
N LYS A 88 1.39 10.96 -11.46
CA LYS A 88 0.60 11.50 -12.58
C LYS A 88 -0.62 12.26 -12.10
N MET A 89 -1.32 11.74 -11.07
CA MET A 89 -2.45 12.45 -10.46
C MET A 89 -2.01 13.74 -9.77
N TRP A 90 -0.86 13.75 -9.09
CA TRP A 90 -0.30 14.95 -8.47
C TRP A 90 0.07 16.01 -9.52
N GLU A 91 0.80 15.63 -10.57
CA GLU A 91 1.16 16.53 -11.69
C GLU A 91 -0.10 17.11 -12.34
N ALA A 92 -1.09 16.26 -12.66
CA ALA A 92 -2.35 16.71 -13.25
C ALA A 92 -3.16 17.65 -12.35
N TYR A 93 -3.01 17.53 -11.02
CA TYR A 93 -3.68 18.38 -10.05
C TYR A 93 -2.91 19.68 -9.78
N CYS A 94 -1.58 19.66 -9.85
CA CYS A 94 -0.71 20.77 -9.46
C CYS A 94 -0.14 21.59 -10.64
N GLU A 95 -0.08 21.04 -11.86
CA GLU A 95 0.32 21.77 -13.08
C GLU A 95 -0.82 22.60 -13.68
N LEU A 96 -1.87 22.88 -12.91
CA LEU A 96 -2.79 23.96 -13.24
C LEU A 96 -2.05 25.27 -12.93
N ASP A 97 -1.40 25.86 -13.94
CA ASP A 97 -1.17 27.31 -13.93
C ASP A 97 -2.54 27.94 -13.72
N TRP A 98 -2.74 28.49 -12.53
CA TRP A 98 -4.03 29.02 -12.10
C TRP A 98 -4.26 30.36 -12.80
N GLU A 99 -4.59 30.33 -14.09
CA GLU A 99 -5.08 31.48 -14.82
C GLU A 99 -6.61 31.56 -14.65
N PRO A 100 -7.15 32.59 -13.97
CA PRO A 100 -8.56 32.64 -13.56
C PRO A 100 -9.58 32.71 -14.71
N GLU A 101 -9.15 32.76 -15.98
CA GLU A 101 -9.99 33.19 -17.10
C GLU A 101 -10.33 32.10 -18.13
N GLU A 102 -9.79 30.88 -18.05
CA GLU A 102 -10.13 29.82 -19.02
C GLU A 102 -11.06 28.74 -18.43
N ASP A 103 -12.35 29.07 -18.48
CA ASP A 103 -13.50 28.26 -18.07
C ASP A 103 -13.82 27.12 -19.06
N THR A 104 -12.84 26.29 -19.45
CA THR A 104 -13.05 25.16 -20.40
C THR A 104 -12.97 23.77 -19.74
N ASP A 105 -14.07 23.45 -19.07
CA ASP A 105 -14.90 22.23 -19.13
C ASP A 105 -14.39 20.80 -18.83
N VAL A 106 -13.09 20.51 -18.70
CA VAL A 106 -12.65 19.26 -18.02
C VAL A 106 -11.34 19.52 -17.29
N SER A 107 -11.35 19.46 -15.96
CA SER A 107 -10.11 19.54 -15.17
C SER A 107 -9.11 18.50 -15.68
N ARG A 108 -7.86 18.89 -15.94
CA ARG A 108 -6.78 17.97 -16.32
C ARG A 108 -6.65 16.77 -15.37
N ALA A 109 -7.00 16.97 -14.09
CA ALA A 109 -7.07 15.91 -13.10
C ALA A 109 -8.21 14.90 -13.39
N ASP A 110 -9.37 15.37 -13.85
CA ASP A 110 -10.49 14.50 -14.25
C ASP A 110 -10.16 13.68 -15.50
N SER A 111 -9.54 14.29 -16.51
CA SER A 111 -9.13 13.56 -17.73
C SER A 111 -8.04 12.52 -17.43
N THR A 112 -7.07 12.86 -16.57
CA THR A 112 -6.04 11.93 -16.08
C THR A 112 -6.67 10.78 -15.29
N ALA A 113 -7.61 11.08 -14.38
CA ALA A 113 -8.32 10.06 -13.62
C ALA A 113 -9.14 9.13 -14.54
N ALA A 114 -9.79 9.65 -15.57
CA ALA A 114 -10.53 8.85 -16.55
C ALA A 114 -9.59 7.92 -17.36
N SER A 115 -8.43 8.43 -17.78
CA SER A 115 -7.40 7.64 -18.48
C SER A 115 -6.84 6.51 -17.60
N LEU A 116 -6.54 6.81 -16.33
CA LEU A 116 -6.13 5.80 -15.36
C LEU A 116 -7.22 4.76 -15.14
N GLN A 117 -8.47 5.18 -14.95
CA GLN A 117 -9.60 4.28 -14.79
C GLN A 117 -9.77 3.35 -16.01
N SER A 118 -9.58 3.88 -17.22
CA SER A 118 -9.62 3.09 -18.46
C SER A 118 -8.51 2.03 -18.48
N SER A 119 -7.27 2.42 -18.19
CA SER A 119 -6.12 1.52 -18.14
C SER A 119 -6.28 0.42 -17.09
N MET A 120 -6.77 0.80 -15.90
CA MET A 120 -7.10 -0.11 -14.82
C MET A 120 -8.16 -1.14 -15.23
N ARG A 121 -9.23 -0.69 -15.92
CA ARG A 121 -10.27 -1.59 -16.44
C ARG A 121 -9.72 -2.55 -17.50
N SER A 122 -8.90 -2.06 -18.43
CA SER A 122 -8.26 -2.90 -19.43
C SER A 122 -7.39 -4.00 -18.81
N ALA A 123 -6.70 -3.71 -17.71
CA ALA A 123 -5.90 -4.69 -16.99
C ALA A 123 -6.73 -5.79 -16.28
N MET A 124 -8.03 -5.55 -16.02
CA MET A 124 -8.91 -6.54 -15.38
C MET A 124 -9.31 -7.69 -16.32
N GLY A 125 -9.38 -7.45 -17.63
CA GLY A 125 -9.82 -8.45 -18.61
C GLY A 125 -9.02 -9.76 -18.54
N PRO A 126 -7.68 -9.72 -18.67
CA PRO A 126 -6.85 -10.92 -18.54
C PRO A 126 -6.97 -11.64 -17.19
N LEU A 127 -7.25 -10.90 -16.11
CA LEU A 127 -7.45 -11.51 -14.80
C LEU A 127 -8.78 -12.28 -14.72
N LEU A 128 -9.84 -11.71 -15.26
CA LEU A 128 -11.16 -12.36 -15.36
C LEU A 128 -11.11 -13.60 -16.25
N GLU A 129 -10.30 -13.59 -17.32
CA GLU A 129 -10.07 -14.76 -18.18
C GLU A 129 -9.34 -15.90 -17.47
N ARG A 130 -8.35 -15.58 -16.60
CA ARG A 130 -7.58 -16.59 -15.84
C ARG A 130 -8.36 -17.19 -14.67
N LEU A 131 -9.35 -16.48 -14.15
CA LEU A 131 -10.08 -16.83 -12.93
C LEU A 131 -10.78 -18.21 -12.99
N PRO A 132 -11.54 -18.58 -14.05
CA PRO A 132 -12.20 -19.90 -14.12
C PRO A 132 -11.23 -21.06 -13.97
N GLN A 133 -10.04 -20.96 -14.58
CA GLN A 133 -9.00 -21.99 -14.47
C GLN A 133 -8.52 -22.18 -13.02
N LEU A 134 -8.36 -21.09 -12.27
CA LEU A 134 -7.95 -21.14 -10.86
C LEU A 134 -9.07 -21.70 -9.98
N GLU A 135 -10.31 -21.27 -10.22
CA GLU A 135 -11.49 -21.80 -9.51
C GLU A 135 -11.63 -23.31 -9.72
N ASP A 136 -11.47 -23.81 -10.96
CA ASP A 136 -11.62 -25.23 -11.27
C ASP A 136 -10.53 -26.08 -10.64
N ARG A 137 -9.28 -25.60 -10.66
CA ARG A 137 -8.17 -26.24 -9.95
C ARG A 137 -8.42 -26.32 -8.45
N ALA A 138 -8.95 -25.24 -7.84
CA ALA A 138 -9.28 -25.22 -6.43
C ALA A 138 -10.45 -26.16 -6.10
N LYS A 139 -11.53 -26.15 -6.89
CA LYS A 139 -12.68 -27.08 -6.77
C LYS A 139 -12.25 -28.55 -6.91
N ALA A 140 -11.27 -28.87 -7.75
CA ALA A 140 -10.76 -30.23 -7.85
C ALA A 140 -10.06 -30.68 -6.55
N LEU A 141 -9.33 -29.78 -5.90
CA LEU A 141 -8.61 -30.05 -4.65
C LEU A 141 -9.50 -30.06 -3.41
N THR A 142 -10.69 -29.44 -3.44
CA THR A 142 -11.65 -29.55 -2.31
C THR A 142 -12.23 -30.96 -2.14
N ARG A 143 -12.17 -31.80 -3.18
CA ARG A 143 -12.63 -33.19 -3.14
C ARG A 143 -11.69 -34.12 -2.36
N ARG A 144 -10.46 -33.69 -2.08
CA ARG A 144 -9.45 -34.50 -1.35
C ARG A 144 -9.40 -34.04 0.10
N ARG A 145 -9.48 -34.99 1.04
CA ARG A 145 -9.52 -34.71 2.49
C ARG A 145 -8.33 -33.85 2.95
N GLU A 146 -7.12 -34.15 2.48
CA GLU A 146 -5.88 -33.50 2.90
C GLU A 146 -5.74 -32.04 2.42
N THR A 147 -6.38 -31.69 1.29
CA THR A 147 -6.27 -30.34 0.70
C THR A 147 -7.56 -29.53 0.81
N LYS A 148 -8.62 -30.10 1.39
CA LYS A 148 -9.96 -29.55 1.41
C LYS A 148 -10.00 -28.14 1.99
N ASP A 149 -9.49 -27.97 3.20
CA ASP A 149 -9.63 -26.71 3.94
C ASP A 149 -8.83 -25.58 3.28
N LYS A 150 -7.58 -25.88 2.88
CA LYS A 150 -6.72 -24.93 2.16
C LYS A 150 -7.33 -24.53 0.82
N ALA A 151 -7.81 -25.49 0.02
CA ALA A 151 -8.46 -25.19 -1.27
C ALA A 151 -9.77 -24.40 -1.11
N SER A 152 -10.51 -24.64 -0.03
CA SER A 152 -11.75 -23.89 0.28
C SER A 152 -11.45 -22.45 0.66
N SER A 153 -10.37 -22.20 1.42
CA SER A 153 -9.87 -20.84 1.69
C SER A 153 -9.49 -20.11 0.41
N LEU A 154 -8.76 -20.77 -0.51
CA LEU A 154 -8.38 -20.17 -1.79
C LEU A 154 -9.61 -19.82 -2.65
N LEU A 155 -10.64 -20.66 -2.66
CA LEU A 155 -11.91 -20.35 -3.34
C LEU A 155 -12.60 -19.12 -2.75
N ALA A 156 -12.57 -18.95 -1.43
CA ALA A 156 -13.14 -17.77 -0.78
C ALA A 156 -12.39 -16.49 -1.17
N ASP A 157 -11.05 -16.54 -1.26
CA ASP A 157 -10.23 -15.43 -1.72
C ASP A 157 -10.51 -15.06 -3.18
N LEU A 158 -10.59 -16.07 -4.06
CA LEU A 158 -10.95 -15.88 -5.48
C LEU A 158 -12.34 -15.26 -5.62
N ALA A 159 -13.35 -15.79 -4.92
CA ALA A 159 -14.72 -15.28 -4.97
C ALA A 159 -14.83 -13.83 -4.50
N LYS A 160 -14.10 -13.47 -3.43
CA LYS A 160 -14.08 -12.11 -2.89
C LYS A 160 -13.50 -11.10 -3.89
N GLU A 161 -12.41 -11.43 -4.57
CA GLU A 161 -11.84 -10.51 -5.55
C GLU A 161 -12.63 -10.54 -6.88
N ARG A 162 -13.21 -11.68 -7.26
CA ARG A 162 -14.15 -11.77 -8.39
C ARG A 162 -15.30 -10.79 -8.22
N GLU A 163 -15.98 -10.77 -7.07
CA GLU A 163 -17.10 -9.86 -6.80
C GLU A 163 -16.68 -8.39 -7.01
N ARG A 164 -15.45 -8.04 -6.61
CA ARG A 164 -14.91 -6.69 -6.81
C ARG A 164 -14.65 -6.40 -8.28
N LEU A 165 -14.01 -7.30 -9.01
CA LEU A 165 -13.72 -7.14 -10.43
C LEU A 165 -15.01 -7.09 -11.24
N ASP A 166 -15.97 -7.98 -11.00
CA ASP A 166 -17.28 -8.02 -11.67
C ASP A 166 -18.08 -6.73 -11.44
N ARG A 167 -17.91 -6.06 -10.30
CA ARG A 167 -18.52 -4.75 -10.04
C ARG A 167 -17.82 -3.61 -10.78
N LEU A 168 -16.49 -3.64 -10.85
CA LEU A 168 -15.68 -2.54 -11.38
C LEU A 168 -15.53 -2.59 -12.91
N PHE A 169 -15.39 -3.79 -13.47
CA PHE A 169 -15.12 -4.02 -14.88
C PHE A 169 -16.21 -3.48 -15.82
N PRO A 170 -17.51 -3.77 -15.62
CA PRO A 170 -18.55 -3.23 -16.49
C PRO A 170 -18.92 -1.78 -16.16
N SER A 171 -18.53 -1.28 -14.97
CA SER A 171 -18.93 0.06 -14.52
C SER A 171 -18.18 1.14 -15.28
N ARG A 172 -18.92 2.05 -15.92
CA ARG A 172 -18.35 3.24 -16.58
C ARG A 172 -17.78 4.25 -15.59
N THR A 173 -18.35 4.31 -14.39
CA THR A 173 -17.99 5.31 -13.37
C THR A 173 -17.65 4.61 -12.07
N TRP A 174 -16.44 4.83 -11.56
CA TRP A 174 -16.06 4.32 -10.26
C TRP A 174 -16.42 5.34 -9.17
N HIS A 175 -16.78 4.83 -7.98
CA HIS A 175 -17.21 5.64 -6.84
C HIS A 175 -16.30 5.43 -5.63
N GLY A 176 -16.32 6.40 -4.73
CA GLY A 176 -15.53 6.36 -3.50
C GLY A 176 -14.04 6.16 -3.80
N VAL A 177 -13.39 5.30 -3.03
CA VAL A 177 -11.95 4.98 -3.17
C VAL A 177 -11.60 4.20 -4.43
N ASN A 178 -12.57 3.74 -5.23
CA ASN A 178 -12.23 3.11 -6.51
C ASN A 178 -11.95 4.18 -7.57
N ASN A 179 -12.56 5.37 -7.50
CA ASN A 179 -12.27 6.44 -8.43
C ASN A 179 -10.82 6.96 -8.22
N PRO A 180 -9.95 7.03 -9.25
CA PRO A 180 -8.56 7.46 -9.09
C PRO A 180 -8.38 8.81 -8.42
N LEU A 181 -9.15 9.82 -8.80
CA LEU A 181 -9.06 11.15 -8.22
C LEU A 181 -9.43 11.15 -6.72
N ARG A 182 -10.50 10.44 -6.36
CA ARG A 182 -10.92 10.31 -4.95
C ARG A 182 -9.95 9.45 -4.14
N PHE A 183 -9.37 8.41 -4.72
CA PHE A 183 -8.32 7.61 -4.09
C PHE A 183 -7.11 8.48 -3.79
N TYR A 184 -6.63 9.23 -4.80
CA TYR A 184 -5.52 10.16 -4.66
C TYR A 184 -5.78 11.17 -3.53
N ALA A 185 -6.94 11.84 -3.55
CA ALA A 185 -7.31 12.81 -2.52
C ALA A 185 -7.36 12.19 -1.11
N ALA A 186 -7.86 10.95 -0.99
CA ALA A 186 -7.92 10.25 0.29
C ALA A 186 -6.53 9.87 0.82
N GLU A 187 -5.64 9.34 -0.04
CA GLU A 187 -4.27 8.99 0.35
C GLU A 187 -3.44 10.23 0.67
N TRP A 188 -3.58 11.29 -0.11
CA TRP A 188 -2.95 12.58 0.18
C TRP A 188 -3.42 13.13 1.53
N GLY A 189 -4.74 13.13 1.79
CA GLY A 189 -5.30 13.54 3.07
C GLY A 189 -4.70 12.77 4.25
N LYS A 190 -4.57 11.43 4.14
CA LYS A 190 -3.92 10.62 5.17
C LYS A 190 -2.46 11.01 5.40
N GLN A 191 -1.70 11.27 4.32
CA GLN A 191 -0.31 11.71 4.44
C GLN A 191 -0.20 13.06 5.14
N GLN A 192 -1.10 14.00 4.82
CA GLN A 192 -1.14 15.30 5.49
C GLN A 192 -1.49 15.16 6.97
N HIS A 193 -2.47 14.32 7.34
CA HIS A 193 -2.79 14.05 8.74
C HIS A 193 -1.58 13.47 9.49
N ARG A 194 -0.81 12.56 8.88
CA ARG A 194 0.42 12.03 9.49
C ARG A 194 1.50 13.10 9.67
N ARG A 195 1.71 13.95 8.67
CA ARG A 195 2.69 15.06 8.75
C ARG A 195 2.29 16.07 9.83
N MET A 196 1.00 16.38 9.93
CA MET A 196 0.46 17.25 10.97
C MET A 196 0.60 16.59 12.34
N ALA A 197 0.25 15.31 12.48
CA ALA A 197 0.42 14.60 13.75
C ALA A 197 1.88 14.65 14.25
N ALA A 198 2.84 14.46 13.35
CA ALA A 198 4.27 14.59 13.68
C ALA A 198 4.64 16.05 14.04
N SER A 199 4.23 17.02 13.23
CA SER A 199 4.55 18.44 13.42
C SER A 199 3.96 19.00 14.72
N TYR A 200 2.78 18.50 15.11
CA TYR A 200 2.11 18.86 16.36
C TYR A 200 2.57 18.01 17.54
N SER A 201 3.45 17.02 17.35
CA SER A 201 3.96 16.13 18.41
C SER A 201 2.81 15.50 19.21
N CYS A 202 1.89 14.85 18.51
CA CYS A 202 0.74 14.20 19.12
C CYS A 202 1.17 13.01 20.00
N ASP A 203 0.59 12.92 21.20
CA ASP A 203 0.79 11.78 22.11
C ASP A 203 0.01 10.55 21.62
N VAL A 204 -1.17 10.79 21.05
CA VAL A 204 -2.01 9.77 20.39
C VAL A 204 -2.51 10.33 19.08
N SER A 205 -2.46 9.52 18.01
CA SER A 205 -2.88 9.92 16.66
C SER A 205 -3.74 8.87 16.01
N ASP A 206 -4.84 9.32 15.41
CA ASP A 206 -5.71 8.51 14.57
C ASP A 206 -6.14 7.19 15.27
N GLN A 207 -6.57 7.28 16.54
CA GLN A 207 -7.08 6.14 17.30
C GLN A 207 -8.59 6.24 17.59
N PRO A 208 -9.35 5.13 17.49
CA PRO A 208 -10.78 5.16 17.74
C PRO A 208 -11.09 5.27 19.24
N PHE A 209 -12.06 6.12 19.60
CA PHE A 209 -12.60 6.23 20.96
C PHE A 209 -14.12 5.98 20.93
N GLY A 210 -14.51 4.71 21.01
CA GLY A 210 -15.91 4.30 20.93
C GLY A 210 -16.56 4.60 19.58
N SER A 211 -17.86 4.93 19.59
CA SER A 211 -18.65 5.22 18.37
C SER A 211 -18.53 6.67 17.89
N ALA A 212 -17.97 7.57 18.69
CA ALA A 212 -17.82 8.99 18.34
C ALA A 212 -16.83 9.20 17.19
N GLY A 213 -15.97 8.21 16.92
CA GLY A 213 -15.02 8.19 15.83
C GLY A 213 -13.59 8.30 16.34
N ARG A 214 -12.75 9.03 15.61
CA ARG A 214 -11.30 8.98 15.71
C ARG A 214 -10.73 10.39 15.61
N PRO A 215 -10.35 11.03 16.73
CA PRO A 215 -9.67 12.33 16.67
C PRO A 215 -8.35 12.19 15.95
N ASP A 216 -7.97 13.23 15.21
CA ASP A 216 -6.69 13.24 14.51
C ASP A 216 -5.50 13.23 15.48
N CYS A 217 -5.63 13.95 16.61
CA CYS A 217 -4.53 14.13 17.56
C CYS A 217 -4.98 14.44 18.97
N ILE A 218 -4.29 13.86 19.96
CA ILE A 218 -4.42 14.19 21.38
C ILE A 218 -3.06 14.66 21.88
N LYS A 219 -3.06 15.77 22.62
CA LYS A 219 -1.89 16.38 23.23
C LYS A 219 -2.10 16.54 24.73
N ALA A 220 -1.53 15.64 25.51
CA ALA A 220 -1.60 15.68 26.96
C ALA A 220 -0.79 16.83 27.55
N ASP A 221 0.33 17.20 26.93
CA ASP A 221 1.15 18.34 27.35
C ASP A 221 0.38 19.68 27.35
N ALA A 222 -0.57 19.83 26.42
CA ALA A 222 -1.40 21.00 26.20
C ALA A 222 -2.87 20.83 26.65
N CYS A 223 -3.24 19.65 27.14
CA CYS A 223 -4.62 19.25 27.42
C CYS A 223 -5.56 19.39 26.20
N MET A 224 -5.12 19.08 24.98
CA MET A 224 -5.88 19.32 23.75
C MET A 224 -6.30 18.04 23.03
N VAL A 225 -7.47 18.10 22.40
CA VAL A 225 -7.89 17.20 21.32
C VAL A 225 -7.99 18.06 20.06
N LEU A 226 -7.38 17.60 18.97
CA LEU A 226 -7.26 18.34 17.72
C LEU A 226 -7.91 17.55 16.58
N GLU A 227 -8.54 18.30 15.68
CA GLU A 227 -9.05 17.84 14.40
C GLU A 227 -8.40 18.68 13.29
N PHE A 228 -7.72 18.04 12.36
CA PHE A 228 -7.07 18.69 11.24
C PHE A 228 -8.05 18.82 10.07
N LYS A 229 -8.16 20.05 9.54
CA LYS A 229 -9.03 20.38 8.40
C LYS A 229 -8.34 21.38 7.49
N SER A 230 -8.69 21.34 6.20
CA SER A 230 -8.25 22.34 5.24
C SER A 230 -8.84 23.72 5.53
N LYS A 231 -8.15 24.77 5.04
CA LYS A 231 -8.54 26.19 5.24
C LYS A 231 -9.71 26.64 4.37
N ASN A 232 -10.86 26.04 4.56
CA ASN A 232 -12.10 26.53 3.95
C ASN A 232 -13.27 26.39 4.93
N ASP A 233 -14.24 27.28 4.80
CA ASP A 233 -15.38 27.38 5.73
C ASP A 233 -16.14 26.07 5.88
N ARG A 234 -16.29 25.33 4.79
CA ARG A 234 -16.97 24.02 4.81
C ARG A 234 -16.24 23.01 5.69
N ALA A 235 -14.94 22.84 5.49
CA ALA A 235 -14.12 21.90 6.25
C ALA A 235 -13.98 22.33 7.71
N VAL A 236 -13.82 23.64 7.94
CA VAL A 236 -13.82 24.30 9.26
C VAL A 236 -15.09 23.98 10.03
N ASN A 237 -16.26 24.20 9.42
CA ASN A 237 -17.55 23.96 10.06
C ASN A 237 -17.78 22.47 10.33
N ALA A 238 -17.37 21.60 9.41
CA ALA A 238 -17.41 20.16 9.64
C ALA A 238 -16.55 19.73 10.84
N GLY A 239 -15.34 20.28 10.98
CA GLY A 239 -14.46 20.04 12.12
C GLY A 239 -15.06 20.56 13.43
N LYS A 240 -15.59 21.79 13.44
CA LYS A 240 -16.24 22.39 14.63
C LYS A 240 -17.41 21.55 15.15
N ASN A 241 -18.18 20.95 14.25
CA ASN A 241 -19.32 20.11 14.62
C ASN A 241 -18.88 18.74 15.15
N LYS A 242 -17.71 18.23 14.76
CA LYS A 242 -17.19 16.91 15.17
C LYS A 242 -16.32 16.94 16.42
N LEU A 243 -15.59 18.03 16.64
CA LEU A 243 -14.65 18.13 17.75
C LEU A 243 -15.29 17.91 19.14
N PRO A 244 -16.51 18.40 19.45
CA PRO A 244 -17.15 18.14 20.74
C PRO A 244 -17.37 16.65 21.01
N ASP A 245 -17.78 15.87 20.00
CA ASP A 245 -18.00 14.43 20.13
C ASP A 245 -16.68 13.71 20.45
N TYR A 246 -15.58 14.09 19.79
CA TYR A 246 -14.26 13.55 20.08
C TYR A 246 -13.78 13.90 21.48
N VAL A 247 -13.93 15.16 21.89
CA VAL A 247 -13.56 15.61 23.23
C VAL A 247 -14.33 14.81 24.30
N ALA A 248 -15.62 14.62 24.12
CA ALA A 248 -16.45 13.85 25.05
C ALA A 248 -15.99 12.39 25.14
N ALA A 249 -15.74 11.73 24.00
CA ALA A 249 -15.32 10.34 23.96
C ALA A 249 -13.92 10.11 24.56
N VAL A 250 -12.96 10.99 24.25
CA VAL A 250 -11.60 10.96 24.82
C VAL A 250 -11.66 11.19 26.34
N THR A 251 -12.46 12.15 26.79
CA THR A 251 -12.66 12.45 28.21
C THR A 251 -13.23 11.24 28.94
N ALA A 252 -14.34 10.69 28.45
CA ALA A 252 -14.99 9.52 29.06
C ALA A 252 -14.03 8.34 29.19
N TYR A 253 -13.25 8.05 28.15
CA TYR A 253 -12.28 6.97 28.16
C TYR A 253 -11.20 7.16 29.24
N TYR A 254 -10.49 8.29 29.26
CA TYR A 254 -9.41 8.49 30.23
C TYR A 254 -9.93 8.66 31.67
N GLU A 255 -11.12 9.25 31.87
CA GLU A 255 -11.77 9.33 33.18
C GLU A 255 -12.16 7.96 33.72
N GLU A 256 -12.65 7.05 32.87
CA GLU A 256 -12.96 5.67 33.27
C GLU A 256 -11.71 4.95 33.78
N HIS A 257 -10.60 5.05 33.04
CA HIS A 257 -9.32 4.48 33.45
C HIS A 257 -8.78 5.12 34.74
N ALA A 258 -8.88 6.45 34.88
CA ALA A 258 -8.53 7.15 36.13
C ALA A 258 -9.40 6.71 37.33
N ALA A 259 -10.69 6.48 37.09
CA ALA A 259 -11.63 6.06 38.12
C ALA A 259 -11.29 4.67 38.65
N LYS A 260 -11.02 3.73 37.73
CA LYS A 260 -10.65 2.33 38.02
C LYS A 260 -9.21 2.17 38.49
N GLY A 261 -8.35 3.15 38.27
CA GLY A 261 -6.91 3.02 38.54
C GLY A 261 -6.20 2.06 37.59
N THR A 262 -6.73 1.91 36.37
CA THR A 262 -6.17 1.04 35.33
C THR A 262 -5.47 1.86 34.26
N ASP A 263 -4.39 1.34 33.69
CA ASP A 263 -3.70 2.01 32.59
C ASP A 263 -4.56 1.95 31.30
N PRO A 264 -4.56 3.01 30.47
CA PRO A 264 -5.13 2.96 29.13
C PRO A 264 -4.48 1.91 28.22
N ASP A 265 -5.14 1.64 27.11
CA ASP A 265 -4.61 0.83 26.02
C ASP A 265 -3.31 1.44 25.48
N SER A 266 -2.36 0.59 25.09
CA SER A 266 -1.03 1.04 24.65
C SER A 266 -1.08 1.91 23.39
N ASP A 267 -1.99 1.63 22.46
CA ASP A 267 -2.20 2.41 21.24
C ASP A 267 -2.85 3.78 21.53
N ARG A 268 -3.53 3.91 22.67
CA ARG A 268 -4.10 5.16 23.20
C ARG A 268 -3.20 5.82 24.24
N GLY A 269 -1.88 5.62 24.14
CA GLY A 269 -0.86 6.31 24.92
C GLY A 269 -0.54 5.68 26.27
N GLY A 270 -1.29 4.64 26.69
CA GLY A 270 -1.01 3.85 27.87
C GLY A 270 -0.83 4.65 29.17
N LYS A 271 0.01 4.15 30.06
CA LYS A 271 0.33 4.85 31.32
C LYS A 271 0.97 6.23 31.13
N ALA A 272 1.74 6.40 30.05
CA ALA A 272 2.50 7.61 29.80
C ALA A 272 1.58 8.83 29.59
N ILE A 273 0.48 8.67 28.85
CA ILE A 273 -0.44 9.78 28.61
C ILE A 273 -1.19 10.21 29.88
N MET A 274 -1.56 9.25 30.74
CA MET A 274 -2.20 9.56 32.03
C MET A 274 -1.26 10.34 32.94
N ARG A 275 0.02 9.95 32.99
CA ARG A 275 1.04 10.70 33.73
C ARG A 275 1.16 12.13 33.20
N ALA A 276 1.25 12.29 31.88
CA ALA A 276 1.34 13.61 31.25
C ALA A 276 0.12 14.49 31.57
N PHE A 277 -1.10 13.94 31.50
CA PHE A 277 -2.31 14.67 31.89
C PHE A 277 -2.29 15.10 33.37
N GLY A 278 -1.77 14.26 34.26
CA GLY A 278 -1.62 14.57 35.68
C GLY A 278 -0.60 15.68 35.94
N GLU A 279 0.60 15.55 35.38
CA GLU A 279 1.71 16.50 35.52
C GLU A 279 1.35 17.91 34.98
N ARG A 280 0.49 17.96 33.97
CA ARG A 280 0.02 19.22 33.36
C ARG A 280 -1.25 19.78 33.97
N GLY A 281 -1.83 19.08 34.95
CA GLY A 281 -3.07 19.48 35.60
C GLY A 281 -4.32 19.37 34.70
N CYS A 282 -4.24 18.62 33.61
CA CYS A 282 -5.39 18.31 32.75
C CYS A 282 -6.34 17.35 33.46
N LEU A 283 -5.81 16.40 34.23
CA LEU A 283 -6.58 15.43 35.02
C LEU A 283 -6.55 15.85 36.49
N LYS A 284 -7.70 16.28 37.03
CA LYS A 284 -7.85 16.66 38.44
C LYS A 284 -9.04 15.94 39.05
N ASP A 285 -8.85 15.34 40.21
CA ASP A 285 -9.90 14.60 40.92
C ASP A 285 -10.55 13.52 40.03
N LYS A 286 -9.72 12.80 39.26
CA LYS A 286 -10.11 11.80 38.25
C LYS A 286 -10.99 12.35 37.11
N ARG A 287 -11.06 13.67 36.95
CA ARG A 287 -11.78 14.33 35.86
C ARG A 287 -10.82 14.99 34.89
N LEU A 288 -10.94 14.63 33.61
CA LEU A 288 -10.14 15.22 32.57
C LEU A 288 -10.82 16.51 32.12
N ARG A 289 -10.09 17.62 32.22
CA ARG A 289 -10.49 18.92 31.73
C ARG A 289 -9.62 19.22 30.52
N PRO A 290 -9.92 18.64 29.35
CA PRO A 290 -9.26 19.09 28.15
C PRO A 290 -9.53 20.58 28.04
N ARG A 291 -8.47 21.36 27.84
CA ARG A 291 -8.68 22.69 27.29
C ARG A 291 -9.38 22.43 25.98
N GLN A 292 -10.60 22.92 25.84
CA GLN A 292 -11.10 23.27 24.53
C GLN A 292 -10.12 24.33 24.07
N GLY A 293 -9.00 23.88 23.51
CA GLY A 293 -8.07 24.73 22.80
C GLY A 293 -8.98 25.55 21.91
N ARG A 294 -8.81 26.87 21.98
CA ARG A 294 -9.35 27.78 20.97
C ARG A 294 -9.35 27.04 19.65
N GLN A 295 -10.47 27.12 18.93
CA GLN A 295 -10.74 26.60 17.59
C GLN A 295 -9.58 26.90 16.63
N ASP A 296 -8.44 26.27 16.85
CA ASP A 296 -7.25 26.36 16.05
C ASP A 296 -7.38 25.14 15.16
N LEU A 297 -8.36 25.24 14.27
CA LEU A 297 -8.30 24.55 12.99
C LEU A 297 -7.01 25.06 12.37
N ARG A 298 -5.95 24.30 12.57
CA ARG A 298 -4.64 24.64 12.05
C ARG A 298 -4.58 24.09 10.63
N TYR A 299 -4.44 25.05 9.74
CA TYR A 299 -4.71 24.91 8.33
C TYR A 299 -3.52 24.35 7.55
N VAL A 300 -3.84 23.56 6.54
CA VAL A 300 -2.99 23.36 5.35
C VAL A 300 -3.43 24.37 4.31
#